data_AF-A0A8J7VKP0-F1
#
_entry.id   AF-A0A8J7VKP0-F1
#
_cell.length_a   1.000
_cell.length_b   1.000
_cell.length_c   1.000
_cell.angle_alpha   90.00
_cell.angle_beta   90.00
_cell.angle_gamma   90.00
#
_symmetry.space_group_name_H-M   'P 1'
#
loop_
_entity.id
_entity.type
_entity.pdbx_description
1 polymer ?
#
loop_
_entity_poly.entity_id
_entity_poly.type
_entity_poly.pdbx_seq_one_letter_code
_entity_poly.pdbx_strand_id
1 'polypeptide(L)'
;MPPEAILAFDTSAAHCAAALLLGDRITLAHEDMEKGQAERLMPFLQELLAREGITWADLTAIAVGIGPGNFTGVRIAVAAARGLALGLGIPAIGITKLEAVAYGLPRPMTVIEDARRGEVYVQEFSETGAGSARVLSRAEAGAIAGAITGSGCDGLPAAMPLAEAMVRIAATRAQSPQPRPAPFYLRGADASPPSDPPPVILPEPAGL
;
A
#
# COMPACT_ATOMS: atom_id res chain seq x y z
N MET A 1 9.09 8.12 -27.91
CA MET A 1 8.72 7.16 -26.85
C MET A 1 7.24 7.35 -26.60
N PRO A 2 6.41 6.30 -26.49
CA PRO A 2 5.03 6.47 -26.04
C PRO A 2 5.01 7.18 -24.67
N PRO A 3 3.92 7.90 -24.34
CA PRO A 3 3.78 8.51 -23.02
C PRO A 3 3.94 7.44 -21.94
N GLU A 4 4.68 7.78 -20.88
CA GLU A 4 4.85 6.88 -19.73
C GLU A 4 3.48 6.63 -19.09
N ALA A 5 3.09 5.36 -18.99
CA ALA A 5 1.78 4.94 -18.51
C ALA A 5 1.96 4.07 -17.26
N ILE A 6 1.72 4.65 -16.08
CA ILE A 6 1.94 3.98 -14.80
C ILE A 6 0.63 3.86 -14.05
N LEU A 7 0.28 2.63 -13.68
CA LEU A 7 -0.87 2.35 -12.84
C LEU A 7 -0.42 2.13 -11.40
N ALA A 8 -0.89 2.94 -10.47
CA ALA A 8 -0.72 2.75 -9.03
C ALA A 8 -2.02 2.31 -8.38
N PHE A 9 -1.97 1.37 -7.43
CA PHE A 9 -3.17 1.00 -6.66
C PHE A 9 -2.85 0.48 -5.25
N ASP A 10 -3.82 0.69 -4.36
CA ASP A 10 -3.79 0.23 -2.97
C ASP A 10 -5.16 -0.33 -2.55
N THR A 11 -5.12 -1.41 -1.78
CA THR A 11 -6.30 -2.00 -1.12
C THR A 11 -6.05 -2.24 0.37
N SER A 12 -5.07 -1.53 0.94
CA SER A 12 -4.61 -1.72 2.32
C SER A 12 -5.55 -1.11 3.37
N ALA A 13 -6.60 -0.40 2.94
CA ALA A 13 -7.65 0.14 3.79
C ALA A 13 -9.04 -0.33 3.32
N ALA A 14 -10.12 0.24 3.90
CA ALA A 14 -11.50 -0.10 3.54
C ALA A 14 -11.94 0.56 2.22
N HIS A 15 -11.11 0.41 1.18
CA HIS A 15 -11.35 0.92 -0.17
C HIS A 15 -10.49 0.19 -1.21
N CYS A 16 -10.84 0.39 -2.48
CA CYS A 16 -9.92 0.27 -3.61
C CYS A 16 -9.58 1.70 -4.08
N ALA A 17 -8.29 2.03 -4.11
CA ALA A 17 -7.82 3.32 -4.62
C ALA A 17 -6.80 3.07 -5.74
N ALA A 18 -6.87 3.86 -6.81
CA ALA A 18 -5.93 3.81 -7.90
C ALA A 18 -5.65 5.18 -8.51
N ALA A 19 -4.49 5.29 -9.13
CA ALA A 19 -4.09 6.43 -9.93
C ALA A 19 -3.44 5.93 -11.22
N LEU A 20 -3.78 6.55 -12.34
CA LEU A 20 -3.13 6.32 -13.62
C LEU A 20 -2.39 7.60 -14.01
N LEU A 21 -1.07 7.52 -14.16
CA LEU A 21 -0.27 8.54 -14.82
C LEU A 21 -0.19 8.18 -16.30
N LEU A 22 -0.59 9.11 -17.17
CA LEU A 22 -0.46 8.99 -18.62
C LEU A 22 0.20 10.26 -19.17
N GLY A 23 1.51 10.19 -19.42
CA GLY A 23 2.32 11.37 -19.71
C GLY A 23 2.43 12.26 -18.47
N ASP A 24 1.82 13.44 -18.49
CA ASP A 24 1.78 14.40 -17.38
C ASP A 24 0.44 14.42 -16.63
N ARG A 25 -0.58 13.73 -17.15
CA ARG A 25 -1.93 13.68 -16.58
C ARG A 25 -2.04 12.55 -15.57
N ILE A 26 -2.65 12.85 -14.42
CA ILE A 26 -3.02 11.85 -13.42
C ILE A 26 -4.54 11.77 -13.33
N THR A 27 -5.08 10.56 -13.46
CA THR A 27 -6.50 10.26 -13.23
C THR A 27 -6.64 9.39 -11.99
N LEU A 28 -7.47 9.83 -11.04
CA LEU A 28 -7.72 9.14 -9.78
C LEU A 28 -9.03 8.36 -9.83
N ALA A 29 -9.03 7.19 -9.19
CA ALA A 29 -10.24 6.43 -8.89
C ALA A 29 -10.21 5.97 -7.44
N HIS A 30 -11.38 6.00 -6.79
CA HIS A 30 -11.56 5.57 -5.42
C HIS A 30 -12.94 4.94 -5.26
N GLU A 31 -13.02 3.82 -4.54
CA GLU A 31 -14.26 3.15 -4.19
C GLU A 31 -14.18 2.60 -2.77
N ASP A 32 -15.04 3.12 -1.88
CA ASP A 32 -15.15 2.63 -0.51
C ASP A 32 -15.74 1.22 -0.48
N MET A 33 -15.13 0.33 0.30
CA MET A 33 -15.63 -1.03 0.49
C MET A 33 -15.09 -1.67 1.76
N GLU A 34 -15.99 -2.28 2.53
CA GLU A 34 -15.60 -3.02 3.73
C GLU A 34 -15.01 -4.41 3.39
N LYS A 35 -15.53 -5.06 2.33
CA LYS A 35 -15.15 -6.41 1.89
C LYS A 35 -15.27 -6.52 0.36
N GLY A 36 -14.68 -7.56 -0.21
CA GLY A 36 -14.78 -7.86 -1.65
C GLY A 36 -13.69 -7.22 -2.52
N GLN A 37 -12.62 -6.70 -1.90
CA GLN A 37 -11.52 -6.05 -2.61
C GLN A 37 -10.88 -6.98 -3.65
N ALA A 38 -10.81 -8.29 -3.38
CA ALA A 38 -10.18 -9.27 -4.26
C ALA A 38 -10.93 -9.41 -5.59
N GLU A 39 -12.26 -9.51 -5.54
CA GLU A 39 -13.12 -9.63 -6.72
C GLU A 39 -13.24 -8.30 -7.46
N ARG A 40 -13.25 -7.18 -6.72
CA ARG A 40 -13.51 -5.85 -7.28
C ARG A 40 -12.29 -5.18 -7.91
N LEU A 41 -11.07 -5.48 -7.45
CA LEU A 41 -9.86 -4.80 -7.89
C LEU A 41 -9.66 -4.83 -9.41
N MET A 42 -9.75 -6.00 -10.05
CA MET A 42 -9.47 -6.11 -11.48
C MET A 42 -10.46 -5.35 -12.35
N PRO A 43 -11.79 -5.50 -12.16
CA PRO A 43 -12.77 -4.66 -12.85
C PRO A 43 -12.57 -3.16 -12.60
N PHE A 44 -12.25 -2.77 -11.37
CA PHE A 44 -12.07 -1.37 -10.96
C PHE A 44 -10.91 -0.70 -11.72
N LEU A 45 -9.78 -1.40 -11.81
CA LEU A 45 -8.63 -0.93 -12.57
C LEU A 45 -8.93 -0.91 -14.07
N GLN A 46 -9.64 -1.91 -14.60
CA GLN A 46 -10.02 -1.95 -16.01
C GLN A 46 -10.93 -0.77 -16.39
N GLU A 47 -11.88 -0.40 -15.53
CA GLU A 47 -12.70 0.80 -15.70
C GLU A 47 -11.85 2.08 -15.76
N LEU A 48 -10.85 2.21 -14.88
CA LEU A 48 -9.93 3.36 -14.90
C LEU A 48 -9.14 3.44 -16.21
N LEU A 49 -8.57 2.33 -16.69
CA LEU A 49 -7.84 2.31 -17.96
C LEU A 49 -8.77 2.68 -19.13
N ALA A 50 -9.99 2.13 -19.15
CA ALA A 50 -10.98 2.38 -20.19
C ALA A 50 -11.42 3.85 -20.25
N ARG A 51 -11.52 4.55 -19.10
CA ARG A 51 -11.83 5.99 -19.04
C ARG A 51 -10.78 6.84 -19.76
N GLU A 52 -9.51 6.44 -19.72
CA GLU A 52 -8.41 7.12 -20.41
C GLU A 52 -8.14 6.56 -21.82
N GLY A 53 -8.95 5.61 -22.28
CA GLY A 53 -8.84 5.03 -23.62
C GLY A 53 -7.59 4.17 -23.83
N ILE A 54 -7.01 3.63 -22.76
CA ILE A 54 -5.85 2.74 -22.83
C ILE A 54 -6.19 1.34 -22.32
N THR A 55 -5.30 0.40 -22.59
CA THR A 55 -5.41 -1.01 -22.20
C THR A 55 -4.27 -1.40 -21.28
N TRP A 56 -4.34 -2.62 -20.73
CA TRP A 56 -3.26 -3.19 -19.93
C TRP A 56 -1.92 -3.24 -20.68
N ALA A 57 -1.95 -3.43 -22.00
CA ALA A 57 -0.75 -3.56 -22.84
C ALA A 57 -0.02 -2.22 -23.04
N ASP A 58 -0.69 -1.10 -22.76
CA ASP A 58 -0.10 0.23 -22.87
C ASP A 58 0.70 0.64 -21.62
N LEU A 59 0.51 -0.08 -20.50
CA LEU A 59 1.20 0.19 -19.25
C LEU A 59 2.69 -0.10 -19.35
N THR A 60 3.51 0.79 -18.79
CA THR A 60 4.97 0.67 -18.75
C THR A 60 5.49 0.31 -17.36
N ALA A 61 4.69 0.52 -16.31
CA ALA A 61 5.00 0.10 -14.94
C ALA A 61 3.74 -0.05 -14.09
N ILE A 62 3.84 -0.84 -13.01
CA ILE A 62 2.82 -0.95 -11.98
C ILE A 62 3.41 -0.49 -10.64
N ALA A 63 2.66 0.33 -9.91
CA ALA A 63 2.98 0.70 -8.54
C ALA A 63 1.93 0.14 -7.59
N VAL A 64 2.38 -0.31 -6.42
CA VAL A 64 1.51 -0.98 -5.47
C VAL A 64 1.83 -0.59 -4.04
N GLY A 65 0.78 -0.35 -3.26
CA GLY A 65 0.88 -0.12 -1.83
C GLY A 65 1.31 -1.41 -1.14
N ILE A 66 2.47 -1.39 -0.49
CA ILE A 66 3.00 -2.56 0.24
C ILE A 66 2.72 -2.51 1.74
N GLY A 67 1.91 -1.54 2.19
CA GLY A 67 1.61 -1.30 3.59
C GLY A 67 2.54 -0.27 4.25
N PRO A 68 2.43 -0.04 5.56
CA PRO A 68 1.56 -0.75 6.49
C PRO A 68 0.06 -0.52 6.23
N GLY A 69 -0.78 -1.49 6.61
CA GLY A 69 -2.23 -1.45 6.45
C GLY A 69 -2.89 -2.80 6.78
N ASN A 70 -4.14 -2.99 6.37
CA ASN A 70 -4.88 -4.24 6.50
C ASN A 70 -4.13 -5.39 5.81
N PHE A 71 -3.88 -6.46 6.58
CA PHE A 71 -3.04 -7.59 6.15
C PHE A 71 -3.55 -8.25 4.87
N THR A 72 -4.86 -8.54 4.81
CA THR A 72 -5.49 -9.15 3.64
C THR A 72 -5.42 -8.23 2.43
N GLY A 73 -5.72 -6.94 2.63
CA GLY A 73 -5.66 -5.91 1.60
C GLY A 73 -4.29 -5.79 0.96
N VAL A 74 -3.24 -5.59 1.75
CA VAL A 74 -1.86 -5.52 1.26
C VAL A 74 -1.49 -6.76 0.43
N ARG A 75 -1.89 -7.95 0.86
CA ARG A 75 -1.61 -9.19 0.11
C ARG A 75 -2.36 -9.27 -1.21
N ILE A 76 -3.63 -8.84 -1.24
CA ILE A 76 -4.41 -8.74 -2.48
C ILE A 76 -3.70 -7.81 -3.47
N ALA A 77 -3.36 -6.60 -3.04
CA ALA A 77 -2.71 -5.62 -3.89
C ALA A 77 -1.36 -6.14 -4.44
N VAL A 78 -0.48 -6.63 -3.55
CA VAL A 78 0.84 -7.12 -3.94
C VAL A 78 0.75 -8.34 -4.86
N ALA A 79 -0.17 -9.28 -4.60
CA ALA A 79 -0.36 -10.45 -5.47
C ALA A 79 -0.83 -10.02 -6.87
N ALA A 80 -1.82 -9.13 -6.95
CA ALA A 80 -2.33 -8.60 -8.22
C ALA A 80 -1.22 -7.87 -8.99
N ALA A 81 -0.47 -6.98 -8.35
CA ALA A 81 0.60 -6.22 -8.99
C ALA A 81 1.70 -7.14 -9.55
N ARG A 82 2.12 -8.15 -8.78
CA ARG A 82 3.11 -9.12 -9.24
C ARG A 82 2.61 -9.97 -10.40
N GLY A 83 1.36 -10.41 -10.35
CA GLY A 83 0.75 -11.21 -11.42
C GLY A 83 0.64 -10.42 -12.72
N LEU A 84 0.13 -9.18 -12.64
CA LEU A 84 0.01 -8.27 -13.79
C LEU A 84 1.38 -7.93 -14.38
N ALA A 85 2.34 -7.53 -13.55
CA ALA A 85 3.68 -7.20 -14.00
C ALA A 85 4.38 -8.39 -14.67
N LEU A 86 4.20 -9.60 -14.14
CA LEU A 86 4.71 -10.82 -14.76
C LEU A 86 4.07 -11.08 -16.13
N GLY A 87 2.74 -10.95 -16.23
CA GLY A 87 2.01 -11.19 -17.48
C GLY A 87 2.29 -10.15 -18.57
N LEU A 88 2.53 -8.90 -18.16
CA LEU A 88 2.80 -7.77 -19.07
C LEU A 88 4.29 -7.60 -19.38
N GLY A 89 5.18 -8.22 -18.61
CA GLY A 89 6.63 -8.06 -18.78
C GLY A 89 7.15 -6.68 -18.38
N ILE A 90 6.50 -6.02 -17.43
CA ILE A 90 6.81 -4.66 -16.96
C ILE A 90 7.21 -4.65 -15.48
N PRO A 91 7.96 -3.64 -14.98
CA PRO A 91 8.31 -3.55 -13.58
C PRO A 91 7.09 -3.35 -12.66
N ALA A 92 7.16 -3.95 -11.47
CA ALA A 92 6.28 -3.65 -10.35
C ALA A 92 7.08 -2.96 -9.24
N ILE A 93 6.53 -1.87 -8.68
CA ILE A 93 7.21 -0.98 -7.75
C ILE A 93 6.43 -0.94 -6.44
N GLY A 94 7.06 -1.39 -5.36
CA GLY A 94 6.48 -1.34 -4.03
C GLY A 94 6.65 0.04 -3.39
N ILE A 95 5.59 0.57 -2.80
CA ILE A 95 5.60 1.87 -2.13
C ILE A 95 4.94 1.73 -0.77
N THR A 96 5.64 2.12 0.29
CA THR A 96 5.05 2.07 1.62
C THR A 96 4.05 3.20 1.81
N LYS A 97 3.03 2.98 2.64
CA LYS A 97 2.10 4.04 3.05
C LYS A 97 2.84 5.21 3.70
N LEU A 98 3.91 4.92 4.45
CA LEU A 98 4.74 5.93 5.11
C LEU A 98 5.39 6.86 4.09
N GLU A 99 6.01 6.31 3.04
CA GLU A 99 6.61 7.11 1.96
C GLU A 99 5.56 7.93 1.20
N ALA A 100 4.40 7.34 0.92
CA ALA A 100 3.34 8.02 0.18
C ALA A 100 2.71 9.17 0.98
N VAL A 101 2.51 8.99 2.30
CA VAL A 101 1.99 10.04 3.19
C VAL A 101 3.00 11.19 3.37
N ALA A 102 4.30 10.89 3.42
CA ALA A 102 5.35 11.92 3.49
C ALA A 102 5.55 12.70 2.17
N TYR A 103 5.03 12.19 1.05
CA TYR A 103 5.34 12.74 -0.26
C TYR A 103 4.74 14.13 -0.47
N GLY A 104 5.56 15.08 -0.93
CA GLY A 104 5.15 16.47 -1.16
C GLY A 104 5.08 17.34 0.10
N LEU A 105 5.38 16.80 1.29
CA LEU A 105 5.43 17.56 2.54
C LEU A 105 6.85 18.12 2.80
N PRO A 106 6.95 19.25 3.55
CA PRO A 106 8.24 19.81 3.92
C PRO A 106 9.04 18.83 4.78
N ARG A 107 10.36 18.86 4.62
CA ARG A 107 11.31 18.07 5.41
C ARG A 107 12.16 19.01 6.29
N PRO A 108 12.77 18.51 7.38
CA PRO A 108 12.59 17.18 7.97
C PRO A 108 11.20 17.00 8.58
N MET A 109 10.69 15.76 8.58
CA MET A 109 9.38 15.42 9.14
C MET A 109 9.29 13.96 9.59
N THR A 110 8.28 13.64 10.40
CA THR A 110 8.02 12.28 10.87
C THR A 110 6.61 11.85 10.53
N VAL A 111 6.48 10.69 9.87
CA VAL A 111 5.19 10.04 9.65
C VAL A 111 4.86 9.18 10.86
N ILE A 112 3.65 9.35 11.40
CA ILE A 112 3.08 8.58 12.50
C ILE A 112 1.74 8.01 12.01
N GLU A 113 1.72 6.72 11.65
CA GLU A 113 0.53 6.03 11.16
C GLU A 113 -0.06 5.09 12.22
N ASP A 114 -1.38 5.03 12.33
CA ASP A 114 -2.04 4.15 13.29
C ASP A 114 -1.75 2.67 12.99
N ALA A 115 -1.18 1.95 13.97
CA ALA A 115 -0.93 0.51 13.88
C ALA A 115 -2.03 -0.32 14.56
N ARG A 116 -3.07 0.31 15.10
CA ARG A 116 -4.09 -0.25 16.00
C ARG A 116 -3.48 -0.74 17.32
N ARG A 117 -4.35 -1.12 18.27
CA ARG A 117 -3.97 -1.69 19.58
C ARG A 117 -3.04 -0.78 20.41
N GLY A 118 -3.22 0.54 20.31
CA GLY A 118 -2.45 1.51 21.08
C GLY A 118 -1.04 1.78 20.59
N GLU A 119 -0.67 1.24 19.42
CA GLU A 119 0.64 1.44 18.78
C GLU A 119 0.54 2.27 17.49
N VAL A 120 1.67 2.76 17.03
CA VAL A 120 1.83 3.50 15.78
C VAL A 120 3.08 3.05 15.02
N TYR A 121 3.03 3.11 13.70
CA TYR A 121 4.18 3.00 12.82
C TYR A 121 4.80 4.39 12.67
N VAL A 122 6.10 4.49 12.90
CA VAL A 122 6.84 5.75 12.87
C VAL A 122 8.01 5.66 11.90
N GLN A 123 8.16 6.66 11.04
CA GLN A 123 9.34 6.80 10.19
C GLN A 123 9.71 8.26 10.01
N GLU A 124 10.99 8.56 10.18
CA GLU A 124 11.56 9.90 10.03
C GLU A 124 12.05 10.09 8.59
N PHE A 125 11.76 11.25 8.00
CA PHE A 125 12.17 11.66 6.66
C PHE A 125 13.00 12.94 6.77
N SER A 126 14.29 12.85 6.42
CA SER A 126 15.22 13.96 6.37
C SER A 126 15.29 14.57 4.96
N GLU A 127 16.00 15.69 4.84
CA GLU A 127 16.32 16.32 3.54
C GLU A 127 16.95 15.33 2.54
N THR A 128 17.74 14.38 3.04
CA THR A 128 18.55 13.48 2.22
C THR A 128 17.97 12.07 2.07
N GLY A 129 16.90 11.73 2.80
CA GLY A 129 16.35 10.38 2.72
C GLY A 129 15.32 10.04 3.80
N ALA A 130 15.11 8.75 4.02
CA ALA A 130 14.23 8.23 5.06
C ALA A 130 15.02 7.34 6.01
N GLY A 131 14.75 7.47 7.31
CA GLY A 131 15.23 6.56 8.34
C GLY A 131 14.48 5.23 8.31
N SER A 132 14.85 4.31 9.21
CA SER A 132 14.15 3.03 9.37
C SER A 132 12.78 3.23 10.01
N ALA A 133 11.76 2.58 9.46
CA ALA A 133 10.45 2.56 10.09
C ALA A 133 10.47 1.64 11.33
N ARG A 134 9.73 2.01 12.37
CA ARG A 134 9.65 1.33 13.67
C ARG A 134 8.23 1.36 14.23
N VAL A 135 7.94 0.48 15.19
CA VAL A 135 6.70 0.50 15.96
C VAL A 135 6.96 1.16 17.30
N LEU A 136 6.08 2.06 17.74
CA LEU A 136 6.09 2.65 19.07
C LEU A 136 4.71 2.58 19.70
N SER A 137 4.65 2.69 21.03
CA SER A 137 3.39 3.02 21.69
C SER A 137 2.94 4.44 21.33
N ARG A 138 1.63 4.70 21.40
CA ARG A 138 1.10 6.07 21.23
C ARG A 138 1.68 7.07 22.22
N ALA A 139 1.99 6.62 23.44
CA ALA A 139 2.59 7.47 24.47
C ALA A 139 4.01 7.93 24.07
N GLU A 140 4.85 7.01 23.59
CA GLU A 140 6.20 7.34 23.11
C GLU A 140 6.17 8.23 21.87
N ALA A 141 5.23 7.98 20.95
CA ALA A 141 5.07 8.81 19.75
C ALA A 141 4.62 10.24 20.07
N GLY A 142 3.87 10.45 21.16
CA GLY A 142 3.46 11.77 21.62
C GLY A 142 4.61 12.67 22.07
N ALA A 143 5.80 12.11 22.32
CA ALA A 143 7.00 12.87 22.64
C ALA A 143 7.81 13.32 21.40
N ILE A 144 7.41 12.89 20.20
CA ILE A 144 8.09 13.29 18.95
C ILE A 144 7.77 14.76 18.67
N ALA A 145 8.83 15.57 18.58
CA ALA A 145 8.75 16.99 18.24
C ALA A 145 9.04 17.24 16.76
N GLY A 146 8.63 18.40 16.26
CA GLY A 146 8.85 18.84 14.88
C GLY A 146 7.62 18.65 13.98
N ALA A 147 7.83 18.69 12.66
CA ALA A 147 6.76 18.46 11.70
C ALA A 147 6.35 16.98 11.68
N ILE A 148 5.08 16.72 11.94
CA ILE A 148 4.49 15.38 11.96
C ILE A 148 3.31 15.28 11.01
N THR A 149 3.03 14.08 10.52
CA THR A 149 1.86 13.76 9.70
C THR A 149 1.40 12.33 9.94
N GLY A 150 0.22 12.00 9.42
CA GLY A 150 -0.29 10.64 9.38
C GLY A 150 -1.42 10.39 10.39
N SER A 151 -2.11 9.27 10.20
CA SER A 151 -3.34 8.93 10.94
C SER A 151 -3.16 8.67 12.44
N GLY A 152 -1.92 8.51 12.91
CA GLY A 152 -1.59 8.26 14.30
C GLY A 152 -1.39 9.51 15.15
N CYS A 153 -1.45 10.71 14.55
CA CYS A 153 -1.21 11.98 15.22
C CYS A 153 -2.12 13.11 14.69
N ASP A 154 -2.15 14.24 15.40
CA ASP A 154 -2.74 15.49 14.90
C ASP A 154 -1.61 16.34 14.28
N GLY A 155 -1.43 16.19 12.97
CA GLY A 155 -0.29 16.74 12.23
C GLY A 155 -0.70 17.36 10.91
N LEU A 156 0.29 17.67 10.07
CA LEU A 156 0.05 18.14 8.72
C LEU A 156 -0.80 17.12 7.95
N PRO A 157 -1.81 17.56 7.18
CA PRO A 157 -2.53 16.66 6.29
C PRO A 157 -1.59 16.16 5.19
N ALA A 158 -1.88 14.98 4.64
CA ALA A 158 -1.19 14.51 3.44
C ALA A 158 -1.35 15.53 2.31
N ALA A 159 -0.27 15.77 1.54
CA ALA A 159 -0.28 16.78 0.47
C ALA A 159 -1.20 16.40 -0.71
N MET A 160 -1.48 15.11 -0.89
CA MET A 160 -2.28 14.56 -1.98
C MET A 160 -2.87 13.20 -1.58
N PRO A 161 -3.83 12.65 -2.35
CA PRO A 161 -4.32 11.30 -2.15
C PRO A 161 -3.22 10.24 -2.24
N LEU A 162 -3.37 9.15 -1.48
CA LEU A 162 -2.36 8.08 -1.38
C LEU A 162 -1.96 7.52 -2.76
N ALA A 163 -2.94 7.20 -3.60
CA ALA A 163 -2.70 6.64 -4.93
C ALA A 163 -1.95 7.63 -5.85
N GLU A 164 -2.20 8.93 -5.70
CA GLU A 164 -1.47 9.97 -6.44
C GLU A 164 0.00 10.03 -6.01
N ALA A 165 0.27 10.07 -4.71
CA ALA A 165 1.63 10.04 -4.19
C ALA A 165 2.39 8.80 -4.69
N MET A 166 1.72 7.64 -4.70
CA MET A 166 2.29 6.40 -5.19
C MET A 166 2.67 6.48 -6.67
N VAL A 167 1.79 6.95 -7.55
CA VAL A 167 2.10 7.01 -8.98
C VAL A 167 3.26 7.99 -9.28
N ARG A 168 3.35 9.09 -8.52
CA ARG A 168 4.45 10.06 -8.65
C ARG A 168 5.79 9.51 -8.16
N ILE A 169 5.81 8.80 -7.04
CA ILE A 169 7.00 8.08 -6.56
C ILE A 169 7.43 7.03 -7.60
N ALA A 170 6.47 6.32 -8.17
CA ALA A 170 6.72 5.28 -9.18
C ALA A 170 7.37 5.84 -10.45
N ALA A 171 6.91 6.99 -10.96
CA ALA A 171 7.50 7.65 -12.13
C ALA A 171 8.99 7.98 -11.94
N THR A 172 9.40 8.29 -10.71
CA THR A 172 10.83 8.48 -10.40
C THR A 172 11.58 7.14 -10.32
N ARG A 173 10.97 6.13 -9.69
CA ARG A 173 11.59 4.80 -9.46
C ARG A 173 11.70 3.94 -10.71
N ALA A 174 10.76 4.07 -11.66
CA ALA A 174 10.70 3.29 -12.89
C ALA A 174 11.97 3.41 -13.76
N GLN A 175 12.74 4.48 -13.56
CA GLN A 175 14.00 4.75 -14.25
C GLN A 175 15.18 3.90 -13.76
N SER A 176 14.99 3.11 -12.70
CA SER A 176 16.04 2.23 -12.13
C SER A 176 15.45 0.85 -11.75
N PRO A 177 16.28 -0.21 -11.73
CA PRO A 177 15.81 -1.54 -11.32
C PRO A 177 15.20 -1.52 -9.92
N GLN A 178 13.97 -2.04 -9.81
CA GLN A 178 13.26 -2.13 -8.55
C GLN A 178 13.23 -3.58 -8.04
N PRO A 179 13.30 -3.80 -6.71
CA PRO A 179 13.06 -5.12 -6.15
C PRO A 179 11.60 -5.52 -6.38
N ARG A 180 11.34 -6.83 -6.44
CA ARG A 180 9.96 -7.32 -6.49
C ARG A 180 9.20 -6.84 -5.25
N PRO A 181 8.00 -6.26 -5.41
CA PRO A 181 7.24 -5.77 -4.27
C PRO A 181 6.89 -6.93 -3.34
N ALA A 182 7.10 -6.71 -2.05
CA ALA A 182 6.75 -7.63 -0.99
C ALA A 182 6.01 -6.85 0.11
N PRO A 183 5.03 -7.47 0.80
CA PRO A 183 4.37 -6.80 1.92
C PRO A 183 5.37 -6.30 2.96
N PHE A 184 5.22 -5.04 3.35
CA PHE A 184 6.05 -4.38 4.35
C PHE A 184 5.44 -4.59 5.73
N TYR A 185 5.94 -5.59 6.44
CA TYR A 185 5.51 -5.92 7.79
C TYR A 185 6.50 -5.37 8.82
N LEU A 186 6.01 -4.47 9.68
CA LEU A 186 6.75 -3.99 10.86
C LEU A 186 6.43 -4.79 12.13
N ARG A 187 5.34 -5.56 12.11
CA ARG A 187 5.03 -6.57 13.13
C ARG A 187 5.22 -7.97 12.56
N GLY A 188 5.63 -8.90 13.43
CA GLY A 188 5.48 -10.34 13.15
C GLY A 188 4.00 -10.73 13.04
N ALA A 189 3.73 -11.91 12.46
CA ALA A 189 2.39 -12.46 12.45
C ALA A 189 1.94 -12.76 13.89
N ASP A 190 1.02 -11.96 14.42
CA ASP A 190 0.36 -12.23 15.69
C ASP A 190 -0.81 -13.18 15.46
N ALA A 191 -0.50 -14.47 15.38
CA ALA A 191 -1.49 -15.53 15.24
C ALA A 191 -1.89 -16.03 16.64
N SER A 192 -3.12 -15.76 17.04
CA SER A 192 -3.73 -16.48 18.16
C SER A 192 -4.16 -17.88 17.70
N PRO A 193 -3.98 -18.94 18.50
CA PRO A 193 -4.54 -20.24 18.20
C PRO A 193 -6.05 -20.13 17.94
N PRO A 194 -6.62 -20.93 17.01
CA PRO A 194 -8.07 -21.00 16.86
C PRO A 194 -8.73 -21.29 18.21
N SER A 195 -9.77 -20.52 18.55
CA SER A 195 -10.58 -20.78 19.75
C SER A 195 -11.46 -22.02 19.57
N ASP A 196 -11.70 -22.42 18.33
CA ASP A 196 -12.49 -23.60 18.01
C ASP A 196 -11.65 -24.87 18.16
N PRO A 197 -12.18 -25.91 18.84
CA PRO A 197 -11.53 -27.21 18.84
C PRO A 197 -11.41 -27.73 17.41
N PRO A 198 -10.31 -28.44 17.06
CA PRO A 198 -10.16 -29.01 15.74
C PRO A 198 -11.35 -29.94 15.44
N PRO A 199 -11.83 -29.98 14.18
CA PRO A 199 -12.91 -30.89 13.83
C PRO A 199 -12.49 -32.33 14.14
N VAL A 200 -13.42 -33.12 14.69
CA VAL A 200 -13.18 -34.54 14.93
C VAL A 200 -13.13 -35.25 13.58
N ILE A 201 -11.92 -35.56 13.11
CA ILE A 201 -11.69 -36.16 11.78
C ILE A 201 -12.05 -37.66 11.78
N LEU A 202 -11.98 -38.33 12.92
CA LEU A 202 -12.26 -39.76 13.05
C LEU A 202 -13.14 -40.03 14.28
N PRO A 203 -14.17 -40.90 14.18
CA PRO A 203 -14.89 -41.36 15.36
C PRO A 203 -13.92 -42.11 16.29
N GLU A 204 -14.10 -41.95 17.60
CA GLU A 204 -13.30 -42.70 18.58
C GLU A 204 -13.43 -44.20 18.32
N PRO A 205 -12.32 -44.97 18.37
CA PRO A 205 -12.39 -46.41 18.20
C PRO A 205 -13.33 -46.98 19.28
N ALA A 206 -14.40 -47.64 18.85
CA ALA A 206 -15.28 -48.38 19.73
C ALA A 206 -14.41 -49.34 20.56
N GLY A 207 -14.46 -49.21 21.88
CA GLY A 207 -13.61 -49.94 22.81
C GLY A 207 -13.57 -51.44 22.52
N LEU A 208 -12.36 -52.00 22.59
CA LEU A 208 -12.12 -53.44 22.69
C LEU A 208 -12.43 -53.92 24.11
#